data_AF-A0AAU3BLE2-F1
#
_entry.id   AF-A0AAU3BLE2-F1
#
_cell.length_a   1.000
_cell.length_b   1.000
_cell.length_c   1.000
_cell.angle_alpha   90.00
_cell.angle_beta   90.00
_cell.angle_gamma   90.00
#
_symmetry.space_group_name_H-M   'P 1'
#
loop_
_entity.id
_entity.type
_entity.pdbx_description
1 polymer ?
#
loop_
_entity_poly.entity_id
_entity_poly.type
_entity_poly.pdbx_seq_one_letter_code
_entity_poly.pdbx_strand_id
1 'polypeptide(L)'
;MSAQHPTYRHVDGERIPGTTRHAFIRNGSDYYLTDLIVYADGLIDCWGLVGVADFEEKLRSGWVATTLEQGARASIHHVASWRFDAPESWVTPEMLLGEVRDTIDELNGRPDSTERCREAADTYLADPTEERRRHLFDAYLAIPEHLRHYALGDMDNKDRPLQVLAVGVGGRMPRGGEAVTEKMHASALAYFARHGELRTEQEARTEIFGPAEPVAPAVRLAHTVFPEGWPDDPGLLALRNEYPCRIQARGVEYPDVERAYLALSTDDETRQQAVLAAENNYAARRTAEAAPPRPGWGQARLAVMAELMRAKYAQHPALAELLLSTGDATILYSTADSYYWSEGGQRGRNWAGRLLELIRGELAAEAAGIGPTRSARP
;
A
#
# COMPACT_ATOMS: atom_id res chain seq x y z
N MET A 1 14.83 -3.05 -12.06
CA MET A 1 13.52 -3.39 -11.48
C MET A 1 13.14 -4.78 -11.97
N SER A 2 13.37 -5.80 -11.13
CA SER A 2 12.79 -7.12 -11.38
C SER A 2 11.27 -7.00 -11.22
N ALA A 3 10.49 -7.54 -12.15
CA ALA A 3 9.04 -7.57 -12.04
C ALA A 3 8.67 -8.54 -10.90
N GLN A 4 8.62 -7.99 -9.69
CA GLN A 4 8.16 -8.66 -8.49
C GLN A 4 6.64 -8.81 -8.59
N HIS A 5 6.15 -10.06 -8.63
CA HIS A 5 4.71 -10.31 -8.67
C HIS A 5 4.20 -10.54 -7.24
N PRO A 6 3.23 -9.74 -6.75
CA PRO A 6 2.68 -9.92 -5.41
C PRO A 6 2.06 -11.31 -5.24
N THR A 7 2.30 -11.92 -4.09
CA THR A 7 1.69 -13.19 -3.67
C THR A 7 1.45 -13.19 -2.15
N TYR A 8 0.90 -14.27 -1.61
CA TYR A 8 0.69 -14.42 -0.17
C TYR A 8 0.58 -15.89 0.23
N ARG A 9 0.80 -16.18 1.51
CA ARG A 9 0.49 -17.47 2.15
C ARG A 9 -0.43 -17.27 3.35
N HIS A 10 -1.19 -18.31 3.69
CA HIS A 10 -2.04 -18.33 4.88
C HIS A 10 -1.42 -19.18 5.98
N VAL A 11 -1.32 -18.63 7.19
CA VAL A 11 -0.83 -19.32 8.39
C VAL A 11 -1.73 -18.93 9.55
N ASP A 12 -2.32 -19.91 10.22
CA ASP A 12 -3.17 -19.72 11.41
C ASP A 12 -4.28 -18.64 11.25
N GLY A 13 -4.80 -18.49 10.02
CA GLY A 13 -5.83 -17.51 9.69
C GLY A 13 -5.30 -16.12 9.31
N GLU A 14 -4.00 -15.88 9.42
CA GLU A 14 -3.33 -14.66 9.00
C GLU A 14 -2.84 -14.77 7.55
N ARG A 15 -2.84 -13.64 6.83
CA ARG A 15 -2.30 -13.52 5.47
C ARG A 15 -0.91 -12.92 5.53
N ILE A 16 0.10 -13.70 5.19
CA ILE A 16 1.49 -13.25 5.13
C ILE A 16 1.79 -12.81 3.70
N PRO A 17 2.15 -11.54 3.46
CA PRO A 17 2.47 -11.06 2.13
C PRO A 17 3.79 -11.65 1.65
N GLY A 18 3.91 -11.81 0.34
CA GLY A 18 5.11 -12.27 -0.31
C GLY A 18 5.23 -11.73 -1.72
N THR A 19 6.35 -12.02 -2.36
CA THR A 19 6.63 -11.65 -3.74
C THR A 19 7.33 -12.80 -4.45
N THR A 20 7.23 -12.83 -5.78
CA THR A 20 7.92 -13.83 -6.60
C THR A 20 8.95 -13.21 -7.50
N ARG A 21 10.01 -13.97 -7.75
CA ARG A 21 11.02 -13.70 -8.78
C ARG A 21 11.47 -15.00 -9.44
N HIS A 22 11.96 -14.92 -10.67
CA HIS A 22 12.51 -16.11 -11.31
C HIS A 22 13.90 -16.47 -10.76
N ALA A 23 14.16 -17.77 -10.63
CA ALA A 23 15.45 -18.35 -10.30
C ALA A 23 15.61 -19.72 -10.97
N PHE A 24 16.85 -20.20 -11.06
CA PHE A 24 17.12 -21.59 -11.46
C PHE A 24 17.30 -22.45 -10.21
N ILE A 25 16.58 -23.57 -10.14
CA ILE A 25 16.87 -24.64 -9.19
C ILE A 25 17.67 -25.72 -9.92
N ARG A 26 18.81 -26.12 -9.34
CA ARG A 26 19.60 -27.26 -9.81
C ARG A 26 19.17 -28.50 -9.04
N ASN A 27 18.70 -29.51 -9.77
CA ASN A 27 18.44 -30.83 -9.22
C ASN A 27 19.18 -31.88 -10.04
N GLY A 28 20.23 -32.48 -9.45
CA GLY A 28 21.18 -33.32 -10.17
C GLY A 28 21.98 -32.52 -11.21
N SER A 29 21.93 -32.96 -12.47
CA SER A 29 22.58 -32.30 -13.62
C SER A 29 21.70 -31.29 -14.34
N ASP A 30 20.43 -31.19 -13.96
CA ASP A 30 19.43 -30.44 -14.70
C ASP A 30 19.01 -29.18 -13.92
N TYR A 31 18.66 -28.14 -14.68
CA TYR A 31 18.27 -26.84 -14.19
C TYR A 31 16.77 -26.60 -14.48
N TYR A 32 16.10 -25.95 -13.54
CA TYR A 32 14.66 -25.70 -13.61
C TYR A 32 14.42 -24.22 -13.38
N LEU A 33 13.94 -23.51 -14.42
CA LEU A 33 13.49 -22.14 -14.25
C LEU A 33 12.15 -22.18 -13.50
N THR A 34 12.12 -21.56 -12.33
CA THR A 34 10.96 -21.57 -11.44
C THR A 34 10.84 -20.25 -10.70
N ASP A 35 9.75 -20.10 -9.96
CA ASP A 35 9.52 -18.94 -9.12
C ASP A 35 10.11 -19.20 -7.73
N LEU A 36 11.05 -18.36 -7.34
CA LEU A 36 11.47 -18.18 -5.96
C LEU A 36 10.45 -17.26 -5.28
N ILE A 37 9.84 -17.74 -4.20
CA ILE A 37 8.85 -16.95 -3.44
C ILE A 37 9.48 -16.51 -2.13
N VAL A 38 9.44 -15.22 -1.84
CA VAL A 38 9.94 -14.63 -0.59
C VAL A 38 8.77 -14.08 0.21
N TYR A 39 8.67 -14.42 1.48
CA TYR A 39 7.58 -13.99 2.38
C TYR A 39 8.09 -13.02 3.45
N ALA A 40 7.20 -12.17 3.97
CA ALA A 40 7.52 -11.16 4.98
C ALA A 40 8.06 -11.76 6.29
N ASP A 41 7.65 -12.97 6.64
CA ASP A 41 8.13 -13.69 7.83
C ASP A 41 9.55 -14.27 7.68
N GLY A 42 10.20 -14.05 6.54
CA GLY A 42 11.56 -14.52 6.27
C GLY A 42 11.63 -15.96 5.78
N LEU A 43 10.50 -16.57 5.40
CA LEU A 43 10.50 -17.85 4.70
C LEU A 43 10.64 -17.65 3.19
N ILE A 44 11.33 -18.59 2.55
CA ILE A 44 11.60 -18.61 1.12
C ILE A 44 11.21 -19.96 0.56
N ASP A 45 10.36 -19.99 -0.46
CA ASP A 45 10.05 -21.20 -1.21
C ASP A 45 10.98 -21.31 -2.43
N CYS A 46 11.83 -22.33 -2.40
CA CYS A 46 12.80 -22.66 -3.44
C CYS A 46 12.79 -24.17 -3.73
N TRP A 47 11.60 -24.68 -4.07
CA TRP A 47 11.24 -26.11 -4.03
C TRP A 47 11.30 -26.67 -2.61
N GLY A 48 10.56 -26.00 -1.73
CA GLY A 48 10.53 -26.28 -0.31
C GLY A 48 10.71 -24.98 0.47
N LEU A 49 9.91 -24.85 1.52
CA LEU A 49 9.87 -23.67 2.37
C LEU A 49 11.01 -23.73 3.40
N VAL A 50 11.90 -22.75 3.37
CA VAL A 50 13.08 -22.67 4.22
C VAL A 50 13.27 -21.27 4.81
N GLY A 51 14.01 -21.15 5.91
CA GLY A 51 14.41 -19.85 6.44
C GLY A 51 15.63 -19.27 5.71
N VAL A 52 15.97 -18.01 6.01
CA VAL A 52 17.11 -17.30 5.38
C VAL A 52 18.44 -18.05 5.53
N ALA A 53 18.72 -18.65 6.69
CA ALA A 53 19.97 -19.38 6.92
C ALA A 53 20.08 -20.64 6.05
N ASP A 54 18.99 -21.40 5.93
CA ASP A 54 18.93 -22.59 5.08
C ASP A 54 18.95 -22.21 3.59
N PHE A 55 18.33 -21.08 3.23
CA PHE A 55 18.40 -20.52 1.88
C PHE A 55 19.85 -20.14 1.50
N GLU A 56 20.61 -19.54 2.43
CA GLU A 56 22.03 -19.24 2.23
C GLU A 56 22.84 -20.52 1.96
N GLU A 57 22.56 -21.62 2.68
CA GLU A 57 23.19 -22.92 2.41
C GLU A 57 22.77 -23.50 1.04
N LYS A 58 21.50 -23.32 0.64
CA LYS A 58 21.02 -23.72 -0.70
C LYS A 58 21.67 -22.92 -1.83
N LEU A 59 22.00 -21.65 -1.60
CA LEU A 59 22.79 -20.85 -2.53
C LEU A 59 24.24 -21.36 -2.60
N ARG A 60 24.86 -21.62 -1.44
CA ARG A 60 26.24 -22.11 -1.33
C ARG A 60 26.44 -23.48 -1.99
N SER A 61 25.47 -24.37 -1.83
CA SER A 61 25.48 -25.71 -2.46
C SER A 61 25.15 -25.69 -3.96
N GLY A 62 24.71 -24.55 -4.50
CA GLY A 62 24.28 -24.41 -5.89
C GLY A 62 22.89 -24.99 -6.17
N TRP A 63 22.12 -25.36 -5.14
CA TRP A 63 20.71 -25.76 -5.28
C TRP A 63 19.90 -24.63 -5.89
N VAL A 64 20.02 -23.42 -5.35
CA VAL A 64 19.57 -22.20 -6.02
C VAL A 64 20.75 -21.70 -6.85
N ALA A 65 20.65 -21.92 -8.16
CA ALA A 65 21.76 -21.75 -9.07
C ALA A 65 21.89 -20.30 -9.54
N THR A 66 23.03 -19.69 -9.23
CA THR A 66 23.49 -18.41 -9.78
C THR A 66 24.61 -18.58 -10.80
N THR A 67 25.01 -19.83 -11.05
CA THR A 67 25.99 -20.21 -12.08
C THR A 67 25.43 -21.40 -12.83
N LEU A 68 25.51 -21.34 -14.16
CA LEU A 68 24.87 -22.29 -15.05
C LEU A 68 25.94 -23.03 -15.87
N GLU A 69 25.83 -24.35 -15.93
CA GLU A 69 26.81 -25.18 -16.64
C GLU A 69 26.50 -25.24 -18.15
N GLN A 70 27.51 -24.99 -18.98
CA GLN A 70 27.40 -25.17 -20.42
C GLN A 70 27.03 -26.61 -20.77
N GLY A 71 26.12 -26.78 -21.73
CA GLY A 71 25.60 -28.07 -22.16
C GLY A 71 24.58 -28.69 -21.21
N ALA A 72 24.40 -28.17 -19.99
CA ALA A 72 23.41 -28.68 -19.05
C ALA A 72 21.99 -28.47 -19.57
N ARG A 73 21.09 -29.38 -19.20
CA ARG A 73 19.68 -29.29 -19.58
C ARG A 73 18.98 -28.29 -18.66
N ALA A 74 18.22 -27.38 -19.25
CA ALA A 74 17.30 -26.50 -18.54
C ALA A 74 15.86 -26.78 -18.95
N SER A 75 14.90 -26.51 -18.06
CA SER A 75 13.48 -26.66 -18.38
C SER A 75 12.60 -25.67 -17.65
N ILE A 76 11.45 -25.38 -18.26
CA ILE A 76 10.28 -24.80 -17.63
C ILE A 76 9.23 -25.91 -17.60
N HIS A 77 8.76 -26.26 -16.40
CA HIS A 77 7.88 -27.41 -16.20
C HIS A 77 6.64 -27.35 -17.10
N HIS A 78 6.38 -28.44 -17.84
CA HIS A 78 5.30 -28.57 -18.85
C HIS A 78 5.32 -27.58 -20.02
N VAL A 79 6.31 -26.70 -20.14
CA VAL A 79 6.39 -25.72 -21.23
C VAL A 79 7.45 -26.12 -22.25
N ALA A 80 8.72 -26.24 -21.84
CA ALA A 80 9.82 -26.54 -22.75
C ALA A 80 11.07 -27.03 -22.00
N SER A 81 11.97 -27.69 -22.73
CA SER A 81 13.34 -27.97 -22.24
C SER A 81 14.37 -27.69 -23.33
N TRP A 82 15.54 -27.21 -22.94
CA TRP A 82 16.65 -26.84 -23.82
C TRP A 82 18.00 -27.16 -23.16
N ARG A 83 19.11 -26.87 -23.85
CA ARG A 83 20.46 -26.94 -23.29
C ARG A 83 21.13 -25.57 -23.37
N PHE A 84 21.94 -25.23 -22.37
CA PHE A 84 22.74 -24.01 -22.42
C PHE A 84 23.89 -24.17 -23.43
N ASP A 85 24.07 -23.22 -24.35
CA ASP A 85 25.19 -23.23 -25.31
C ASP A 85 26.39 -22.40 -24.80
N ALA A 86 26.12 -21.25 -24.19
CA ALA A 86 27.13 -20.40 -23.52
C ALA A 86 26.42 -19.51 -22.48
N PRO A 87 26.04 -20.04 -21.31
CA PRO A 87 25.26 -19.26 -20.36
C PRO A 87 26.13 -18.23 -19.65
N GLU A 88 25.59 -17.01 -19.51
CA GLU A 88 26.19 -15.94 -18.71
C GLU A 88 25.31 -15.69 -17.47
N SER A 89 25.94 -15.29 -16.37
CA SER A 89 25.26 -15.01 -15.11
C SER A 89 25.87 -13.76 -14.47
N TRP A 90 25.00 -12.86 -13.99
CA TRP A 90 25.40 -11.54 -13.47
C TRP A 90 25.09 -11.33 -11.99
N VAL A 91 24.41 -12.30 -11.35
CA VAL A 91 24.06 -12.29 -9.93
C VAL A 91 24.87 -13.38 -9.26
N THR A 92 25.54 -13.05 -8.15
CA THR A 92 26.26 -14.04 -7.32
C THR A 92 25.36 -14.53 -6.18
N PRO A 93 25.72 -15.61 -5.48
CA PRO A 93 25.01 -16.05 -4.26
C PRO A 93 24.81 -14.94 -3.24
N GLU A 94 25.85 -14.13 -3.00
CA GLU A 94 25.84 -13.04 -2.03
C GLU A 94 24.90 -11.91 -2.46
N MET A 95 24.88 -11.58 -3.76
CA MET A 95 23.96 -10.58 -4.30
C MET A 95 22.51 -11.05 -4.18
N LEU A 96 22.22 -12.30 -4.55
CA LEU A 96 20.87 -12.85 -4.47
C LEU A 96 20.38 -12.93 -3.02
N LEU A 97 21.26 -13.31 -2.08
CA LEU A 97 20.94 -13.29 -0.66
C LEU A 97 20.63 -11.88 -0.15
N GLY A 98 21.41 -10.88 -0.58
CA GLY A 98 21.16 -9.48 -0.26
C GLY A 98 19.81 -8.99 -0.81
N GLU A 99 19.49 -9.31 -2.07
CA GLU A 99 18.18 -9.01 -2.66
C GLU A 99 17.03 -9.65 -1.88
N VAL A 100 17.17 -10.91 -1.44
CA VAL A 100 16.14 -11.60 -0.65
C VAL A 100 15.95 -10.91 0.70
N ARG A 101 17.03 -10.46 1.35
CA ARG A 101 16.94 -9.72 2.62
C ARG A 101 16.25 -8.37 2.43
N ASP A 102 16.60 -7.64 1.38
CA ASP A 102 15.95 -6.37 1.04
C ASP A 102 14.46 -6.56 0.77
N THR A 103 14.08 -7.58 0.00
CA THR A 103 12.67 -7.95 -0.22
C THR A 103 11.93 -8.25 1.09
N ILE A 104 12.56 -8.94 2.04
CA ILE A 104 11.94 -9.18 3.36
C ILE A 104 11.73 -7.85 4.10
N ASP A 105 12.69 -6.94 4.06
CA ASP A 105 12.55 -5.62 4.69
C ASP A 105 11.42 -4.80 4.04
N GLU A 106 11.38 -4.73 2.70
CA GLU A 106 10.33 -4.06 1.93
C GLU A 106 8.94 -4.60 2.28
N LEU A 107 8.78 -5.93 2.34
CA LEU A 107 7.50 -6.57 2.68
C LEU A 107 7.04 -6.28 4.12
N ASN A 108 7.96 -5.88 5.01
CA ASN A 108 7.68 -5.47 6.38
C ASN A 108 7.60 -3.94 6.55
N GLY A 109 7.71 -3.15 5.46
CA GLY A 109 7.75 -1.69 5.54
C GLY A 109 8.99 -1.15 6.25
N ARG A 110 10.08 -1.92 6.27
CA ARG A 110 11.40 -1.48 6.78
C ARG A 110 12.26 -1.01 5.61
N PRO A 111 13.19 -0.07 5.84
CA PRO A 111 14.03 0.41 4.76
C PRO A 111 14.94 -0.70 4.24
N ASP A 112 15.07 -0.81 2.92
CA ASP A 112 15.98 -1.74 2.26
C ASP A 112 17.45 -1.30 2.42
N SER A 113 18.41 -2.07 1.88
CA SER A 113 19.83 -1.72 1.93
C SER A 113 20.15 -0.38 1.26
N THR A 114 19.43 0.00 0.21
CA THR A 114 19.65 1.24 -0.54
C THR A 114 19.16 2.44 0.27
N GLU A 115 17.98 2.36 0.85
CA GLU A 115 17.40 3.37 1.72
C GLU A 115 18.26 3.59 2.96
N ARG A 116 18.67 2.52 3.65
CA ARG A 116 19.61 2.62 4.78
C ARG A 116 20.92 3.31 4.40
N CYS A 117 21.44 3.06 3.20
CA CYS A 117 22.64 3.73 2.71
C CYS A 117 22.42 5.22 2.42
N ARG A 118 21.27 5.59 1.88
CA ARG A 118 20.89 7.01 1.67
C ARG A 118 20.73 7.74 3.01
N GLU A 119 20.07 7.13 4.00
CA GLU A 119 19.94 7.67 5.36
C GLU A 119 21.32 7.87 6.02
N ALA A 120 22.23 6.90 5.85
CA ALA A 120 23.60 7.04 6.32
C ALA A 120 24.36 8.16 5.59
N ALA A 121 24.07 8.40 4.31
CA ALA A 121 24.66 9.50 3.55
C ALA A 121 24.16 10.86 4.05
N ASP A 122 22.85 11.00 4.27
CA ASP A 122 22.26 12.21 4.84
C ASP A 122 22.82 12.51 6.24
N THR A 123 22.95 11.45 7.05
CA THR A 123 23.54 11.51 8.39
C THR A 123 25.00 11.98 8.36
N TYR A 124 25.79 11.52 7.39
CA TYR A 124 27.17 11.96 7.19
C TYR A 124 27.25 13.40 6.65
N LEU A 125 26.36 13.77 5.73
CA LEU A 125 26.32 15.12 5.15
C LEU A 125 25.95 16.19 6.19
N ALA A 126 25.08 15.85 7.14
CA ALA A 126 24.70 16.73 8.23
C ALA A 126 25.82 16.95 9.25
N ASP A 127 26.63 15.92 9.52
CA ASP A 127 27.74 15.94 10.48
C ASP A 127 28.92 15.10 9.93
N PRO A 128 29.87 15.69 9.20
CA PRO A 128 30.91 14.95 8.47
C PRO A 128 32.03 14.38 9.37
N THR A 129 31.69 13.39 10.20
CA THR A 129 32.66 12.66 11.03
C THR A 129 33.15 11.38 10.34
N GLU A 130 34.37 10.96 10.68
CA GLU A 130 34.96 9.72 10.15
C GLU A 130 34.17 8.47 10.59
N GLU A 131 33.55 8.50 11.77
CA GLU A 131 32.66 7.44 12.24
C GLU A 131 31.42 7.30 11.35
N ARG A 132 30.72 8.41 11.07
CA ARG A 132 29.54 8.42 10.19
C ARG A 132 29.91 8.07 8.74
N ARG A 133 31.09 8.49 8.26
CA ARG A 133 31.60 8.09 6.95
C ARG A 133 31.82 6.58 6.86
N ARG A 134 32.41 5.97 7.90
CA ARG A 134 32.58 4.50 7.96
C ARG A 134 31.23 3.79 8.00
N HIS A 135 30.27 4.30 8.75
CA HIS A 135 28.91 3.77 8.73
C HIS A 135 28.26 3.84 7.34
N LEU A 136 28.39 4.97 6.64
CA LEU A 136 27.99 5.11 5.24
C LEU A 136 28.70 4.10 4.33
N PHE A 137 30.00 3.89 4.53
CA PHE A 137 30.77 2.90 3.76
C PHE A 137 30.25 1.48 3.97
N ASP A 138 30.00 1.08 5.20
CA ASP A 138 29.45 -0.23 5.54
C ASP A 138 28.04 -0.40 4.95
N ALA A 139 27.20 0.64 5.04
CA ALA A 139 25.86 0.63 4.42
C ALA A 139 25.92 0.55 2.89
N TYR A 140 26.87 1.23 2.24
CA TYR A 140 27.08 1.14 0.79
C TYR A 140 27.51 -0.27 0.37
N LEU A 141 28.36 -0.93 1.16
CA LEU A 141 28.78 -2.30 0.88
C LEU A 141 27.65 -3.32 1.14
N ALA A 142 26.71 -3.02 2.03
CA ALA A 142 25.55 -3.88 2.28
C ALA A 142 24.58 -3.96 1.08
N ILE A 143 24.55 -2.92 0.22
CA ILE A 143 23.76 -2.96 -1.01
C ILE A 143 24.30 -4.07 -1.93
N PRO A 144 23.43 -4.95 -2.47
CA PRO A 144 23.83 -5.93 -3.49
C PRO A 144 24.61 -5.24 -4.61
N GLU A 145 25.81 -5.74 -4.94
CA GLU A 145 26.76 -5.01 -5.78
C GLU A 145 26.19 -4.59 -7.15
N HIS A 146 25.38 -5.45 -7.78
CA HIS A 146 24.75 -5.12 -9.05
C HIS A 146 23.65 -4.04 -8.94
N LEU A 147 23.11 -3.80 -7.74
CA LEU A 147 22.11 -2.76 -7.47
C LEU A 147 22.72 -1.43 -7.05
N ARG A 148 23.96 -1.42 -6.52
CA ARG A 148 24.64 -0.19 -6.07
C ARG A 148 24.56 0.93 -7.08
N HIS A 149 24.76 0.63 -8.36
CA HIS A 149 24.76 1.64 -9.41
C HIS A 149 23.42 2.36 -9.61
N TYR A 150 22.32 1.80 -9.11
CA TYR A 150 20.99 2.41 -9.08
C TYR A 150 20.67 3.12 -7.76
N ALA A 151 21.59 3.09 -6.79
CA ALA A 151 21.33 3.53 -5.43
C ALA A 151 20.92 5.00 -5.31
N LEU A 152 21.20 5.86 -6.31
CA LEU A 152 20.73 7.25 -6.33
C LEU A 152 19.56 7.50 -7.29
N GLY A 153 19.17 6.51 -8.10
CA GLY A 153 18.15 6.68 -9.15
C GLY A 153 18.56 7.61 -10.30
N ASP A 154 19.80 8.12 -10.30
CA ASP A 154 20.35 9.01 -11.31
C ASP A 154 21.16 8.19 -12.34
N MET A 155 20.73 8.17 -13.60
CA MET A 155 21.39 7.38 -14.64
C MET A 155 22.67 8.02 -15.19
N ASP A 156 22.84 9.33 -15.03
CA ASP A 156 24.00 10.07 -15.50
C ASP A 156 25.17 9.91 -14.53
N ASN A 157 24.90 10.09 -13.22
CA ASN A 157 25.92 10.00 -12.18
C ASN A 157 26.00 8.62 -11.51
N LYS A 158 24.95 7.79 -11.66
CA LYS A 158 24.83 6.46 -11.03
C LYS A 158 25.07 6.56 -9.52
N ASP A 159 25.93 5.70 -8.97
CA ASP A 159 26.34 5.71 -7.57
C ASP A 159 27.69 6.39 -7.34
N ARG A 160 28.26 7.04 -8.36
CA ARG A 160 29.60 7.66 -8.26
C ARG A 160 29.67 8.68 -7.11
N PRO A 161 28.70 9.59 -6.92
CA PRO A 161 28.73 10.52 -5.78
C PRO A 161 28.70 9.80 -4.43
N LEU A 162 27.82 8.80 -4.30
CA LEU A 162 27.68 8.00 -3.07
C LEU A 162 28.97 7.24 -2.76
N GLN A 163 29.56 6.61 -3.77
CA GLN A 163 30.81 5.88 -3.66
C GLN A 163 31.98 6.79 -3.24
N VAL A 164 32.04 8.02 -3.77
CA VAL A 164 33.07 9.01 -3.40
C VAL A 164 32.97 9.40 -1.92
N LEU A 165 31.76 9.70 -1.42
CA LEU A 165 31.56 10.04 -0.01
C LEU A 165 31.87 8.84 0.90
N ALA A 166 31.36 7.67 0.52
CA ALA A 166 31.56 6.42 1.25
C ALA A 166 33.05 6.06 1.35
N VAL A 167 33.82 6.14 0.26
CA VAL A 167 35.26 5.78 0.26
C VAL A 167 36.13 6.83 0.97
N GLY A 168 35.79 8.12 0.85
CA GLY A 168 36.55 9.21 1.45
C GLY A 168 37.85 9.55 0.69
N VAL A 169 38.36 10.77 0.91
CA VAL A 169 39.58 11.28 0.24
C VAL A 169 40.79 10.39 0.53
N GLY A 170 41.56 10.05 -0.50
CA GLY A 170 42.72 9.17 -0.41
C GLY A 170 42.37 7.67 -0.40
N GLY A 171 41.11 7.30 -0.18
CA GLY A 171 40.63 5.93 -0.34
C GLY A 171 40.62 5.50 -1.81
N ARG A 172 40.78 4.20 -2.07
CA ARG A 172 40.77 3.64 -3.43
C ARG A 172 39.38 3.16 -3.79
N MET A 173 38.88 3.59 -4.95
CA MET A 173 37.55 3.19 -5.41
C MET A 173 37.48 1.67 -5.69
N PRO A 174 36.31 1.04 -5.47
CA PRO A 174 36.08 -0.37 -5.79
C PRO A 174 36.46 -0.75 -7.22
N ARG A 175 36.74 -2.04 -7.45
CA ARG A 175 37.16 -2.62 -8.74
C ARG A 175 38.45 -2.00 -9.33
N GLY A 176 39.37 -1.57 -8.46
CA GLY A 176 40.69 -1.08 -8.87
C GLY A 176 40.68 0.36 -9.41
N GLY A 177 39.67 1.14 -9.07
CA GLY A 177 39.55 2.53 -9.52
C GLY A 177 40.60 3.49 -8.92
N GLU A 178 40.57 4.74 -9.37
CA GLU A 178 41.45 5.81 -8.90
C GLU A 178 41.25 6.11 -7.41
N ALA A 179 42.26 6.75 -6.80
CA ALA A 179 42.11 7.29 -5.45
C ALA A 179 41.16 8.49 -5.48
N VAL A 180 40.29 8.59 -4.47
CA VAL A 180 39.36 9.72 -4.35
C VAL A 180 40.17 10.99 -4.08
N THR A 181 40.09 11.93 -5.00
CA THR A 181 40.73 13.25 -4.87
C THR A 181 39.82 14.21 -4.10
N GLU A 182 40.40 15.27 -3.54
CA GLU A 182 39.63 16.37 -2.93
C GLU A 182 38.63 16.97 -3.92
N LYS A 183 39.00 17.08 -5.20
CA LYS A 183 38.11 17.56 -6.26
C LYS A 183 36.89 16.67 -6.44
N MET A 184 37.08 15.35 -6.46
CA MET A 184 35.97 14.39 -6.56
C MET A 184 35.04 14.50 -5.35
N HIS A 185 35.61 14.59 -4.15
CA HIS A 185 34.83 14.73 -2.91
C HIS A 185 34.02 16.03 -2.89
N ALA A 186 34.62 17.16 -3.26
CA ALA A 186 33.92 18.44 -3.40
C ALA A 186 32.77 18.37 -4.43
N SER A 187 32.98 17.70 -5.57
CA SER A 187 31.92 17.48 -6.56
C SER A 187 30.78 16.59 -6.03
N ALA A 188 31.09 15.58 -5.22
CA ALA A 188 30.07 14.74 -4.59
C ALA A 188 29.26 15.54 -3.55
N LEU A 189 29.89 16.37 -2.73
CA LEU A 189 29.18 17.26 -1.80
C LEU A 189 28.23 18.23 -2.55
N ALA A 190 28.71 18.84 -3.64
CA ALA A 190 27.89 19.71 -4.47
C ALA A 190 26.72 18.98 -5.13
N TYR A 191 26.92 17.71 -5.53
CA TYR A 191 25.86 16.86 -6.05
C TYR A 191 24.73 16.69 -5.03
N PHE A 192 25.05 16.30 -3.80
CA PHE A 192 24.04 16.06 -2.77
C PHE A 192 23.36 17.35 -2.29
N ALA A 193 24.08 18.47 -2.22
CA ALA A 193 23.48 19.77 -1.91
C ALA A 193 22.39 20.15 -2.94
N ARG A 194 22.71 20.04 -4.23
CA ARG A 194 21.76 20.34 -5.32
C ARG A 194 20.56 19.39 -5.33
N HIS A 195 20.79 18.10 -5.09
CA HIS A 195 19.70 17.10 -5.11
C HIS A 195 18.85 17.12 -3.83
N GLY A 196 19.40 17.55 -2.68
CA GLY A 196 18.62 17.78 -1.47
C GLY A 196 17.59 18.92 -1.64
N GLU A 197 17.98 20.00 -2.33
CA GLU A 197 17.06 21.09 -2.69
C GLU A 197 15.93 20.60 -3.61
N LEU A 198 16.28 19.82 -4.65
CA LEU A 198 15.30 19.23 -5.59
C LEU A 198 14.36 18.24 -4.90
N ARG A 199 14.86 17.43 -3.96
CA ARG A 199 14.03 16.50 -3.17
C ARG A 199 13.01 17.26 -2.33
N THR A 200 13.44 18.32 -1.65
CA THR A 200 12.54 19.18 -0.86
C THR A 200 11.46 19.83 -1.75
N GLU A 201 11.85 20.30 -2.94
CA GLU A 201 10.90 20.85 -3.92
C GLU A 201 9.93 19.78 -4.45
N GLN A 202 10.41 18.56 -4.68
CA GLN A 202 9.60 17.45 -5.16
C GLN A 202 8.67 16.88 -4.08
N GLU A 203 9.09 16.83 -2.82
CA GLU A 203 8.25 16.49 -1.67
C GLU A 203 7.12 17.52 -1.52
N ALA A 204 7.46 18.82 -1.57
CA ALA A 204 6.46 19.89 -1.55
C ALA A 204 5.51 19.83 -2.76
N ARG A 205 5.98 19.41 -3.94
CA ARG A 205 5.12 19.17 -5.11
C ARG A 205 4.28 17.91 -4.95
N THR A 206 4.81 16.86 -4.32
CA THR A 206 4.09 15.61 -4.08
C THR A 206 2.91 15.88 -3.16
N GLU A 207 3.09 16.66 -2.09
CA GLU A 207 1.99 17.10 -1.20
C GLU A 207 0.81 17.72 -1.95
N ILE A 208 1.04 18.42 -3.07
CA ILE A 208 -0.03 18.98 -3.91
C ILE A 208 -0.84 17.87 -4.60
N PHE A 209 -0.19 16.76 -4.95
CA PHE A 209 -0.78 15.64 -5.70
C PHE A 209 -1.16 14.44 -4.82
N GLY A 210 -0.80 14.43 -3.53
CA GLY A 210 -1.12 13.39 -2.55
C GLY A 210 -0.16 13.35 -1.36
N PRO A 211 -0.47 12.60 -0.30
CA PRO A 211 0.44 12.48 0.85
C PRO A 211 1.77 11.83 0.42
N ALA A 212 2.88 12.36 0.93
CA ALA A 212 4.22 11.78 0.74
C ALA A 212 4.45 10.54 1.63
N GLU A 213 3.68 10.43 2.72
CA GLU A 213 3.75 9.35 3.71
C GLU A 213 2.52 8.42 3.65
N PRO A 214 2.63 7.19 4.18
CA PRO A 214 1.55 6.21 4.13
C PRO A 214 0.29 6.67 4.85
N VAL A 215 -0.85 6.41 4.21
CA VAL A 215 -2.22 6.67 4.69
C VAL A 215 -2.42 6.09 6.09
N ALA A 216 -3.08 6.83 6.98
CA ALA A 216 -3.45 6.33 8.30
C ALA A 216 -4.12 4.94 8.24
N PRO A 217 -3.92 4.08 9.27
CA PRO A 217 -4.44 2.71 9.26
C PRO A 217 -5.94 2.69 9.01
N ALA A 218 -6.39 1.74 8.20
CA ALA A 218 -7.77 1.68 7.75
C ALA A 218 -8.75 1.60 8.93
N VAL A 219 -9.76 2.47 8.91
CA VAL A 219 -10.87 2.46 9.86
C VAL A 219 -11.93 1.49 9.36
N ARG A 220 -12.19 0.42 10.13
CA ARG A 220 -13.19 -0.58 9.78
C ARG A 220 -14.52 -0.33 10.48
N LEU A 221 -15.54 0.02 9.72
CA LEU A 221 -16.92 0.07 10.16
C LEU A 221 -17.55 -1.31 9.96
N ALA A 222 -17.30 -2.21 10.91
CA ALA A 222 -17.82 -3.58 10.88
C ALA A 222 -19.35 -3.59 10.95
N HIS A 223 -19.97 -4.57 10.27
CA HIS A 223 -21.41 -4.81 10.42
C HIS A 223 -21.67 -5.29 11.85
N THR A 224 -22.41 -4.49 12.61
CA THR A 224 -22.71 -4.78 14.02
C THR A 224 -24.21 -4.66 14.23
N VAL A 225 -24.79 -5.68 14.86
CA VAL A 225 -26.20 -5.69 15.25
C VAL A 225 -26.27 -5.43 16.74
N PHE A 226 -27.12 -4.49 17.14
CA PHE A 226 -27.38 -4.18 18.54
C PHE A 226 -28.83 -4.56 18.90
N PRO A 227 -29.08 -5.79 19.40
CA PRO A 227 -30.44 -6.26 19.69
C PRO A 227 -31.19 -5.41 20.71
N GLU A 228 -30.47 -4.80 21.67
CA GLU A 228 -31.01 -3.96 22.73
C GLU A 228 -30.99 -2.46 22.39
N GLY A 229 -30.67 -2.10 21.14
CA GLY A 229 -30.48 -0.71 20.72
C GLY A 229 -29.01 -0.26 20.79
N TRP A 230 -28.74 0.91 20.21
CA TRP A 230 -27.38 1.44 20.11
C TRP A 230 -26.80 1.77 21.49
N PRO A 231 -25.49 1.52 21.71
CA PRO A 231 -24.83 1.88 22.96
C PRO A 231 -24.78 3.41 23.13
N ASP A 232 -24.67 3.87 24.39
CA ASP A 232 -24.59 5.30 24.73
C ASP A 232 -23.36 5.99 24.10
N ASP A 233 -22.24 5.26 24.02
CA ASP A 233 -21.03 5.68 23.29
C ASP A 233 -20.72 4.68 22.16
N PRO A 234 -21.23 4.93 20.95
CA PRO A 234 -21.00 4.07 19.78
C PRO A 234 -19.61 4.26 19.14
N GLY A 235 -18.82 5.26 19.57
CA GLY A 235 -17.58 5.64 18.92
C GLY A 235 -17.72 5.79 17.40
N LEU A 236 -16.76 5.28 16.64
CA LEU A 236 -16.75 5.33 15.16
C LEU A 236 -17.95 4.62 14.50
N LEU A 237 -18.66 3.73 15.20
CA LEU A 237 -19.85 3.07 14.63
C LEU A 237 -21.01 4.05 14.39
N ALA A 238 -21.01 5.24 15.02
CA ALA A 238 -21.98 6.29 14.71
C ALA A 238 -21.89 6.81 13.26
N LEU A 239 -20.77 6.58 12.57
CA LEU A 239 -20.60 6.92 11.16
C LEU A 239 -21.44 6.02 10.22
N ARG A 240 -21.93 4.88 10.71
CA ARG A 240 -22.75 3.96 9.91
C ARG A 240 -24.07 4.57 9.44
N ASN A 241 -24.55 4.14 8.28
CA ASN A 241 -25.80 4.64 7.69
C ASN A 241 -27.03 4.24 8.50
N GLU A 242 -26.92 3.18 9.29
CA GLU A 242 -27.98 2.62 10.12
C GLU A 242 -28.04 3.28 11.52
N TYR A 243 -27.11 4.20 11.81
CA TYR A 243 -27.06 4.93 13.08
C TYR A 243 -28.26 5.89 13.18
N PRO A 244 -29.06 5.84 14.26
CA PRO A 244 -30.22 6.70 14.45
C PRO A 244 -29.80 8.17 14.50
N CYS A 245 -30.09 8.89 13.41
CA CYS A 245 -29.82 10.31 13.30
C CYS A 245 -30.86 10.91 12.35
N ARG A 246 -31.78 11.71 12.89
CA ARG A 246 -32.85 12.27 12.06
C ARG A 246 -32.26 13.18 11.00
N ILE A 247 -32.64 12.96 9.76
CA ILE A 247 -32.20 13.77 8.63
C ILE A 247 -33.40 14.34 7.88
N GLN A 248 -33.30 15.61 7.53
CA GLN A 248 -34.21 16.31 6.63
C GLN A 248 -33.65 16.21 5.21
N ALA A 249 -34.35 15.54 4.30
CA ALA A 249 -33.97 15.44 2.90
C ALA A 249 -35.22 15.49 2.02
N ARG A 250 -35.17 16.24 0.91
CA ARG A 250 -36.29 16.36 -0.04
C ARG A 250 -37.62 16.78 0.61
N GLY A 251 -37.54 17.59 1.66
CA GLY A 251 -38.72 18.06 2.41
C GLY A 251 -39.37 17.02 3.32
N VAL A 252 -38.72 15.87 3.53
CA VAL A 252 -39.21 14.78 4.39
C VAL A 252 -38.18 14.53 5.50
N GLU A 253 -38.68 14.27 6.72
CA GLU A 253 -37.86 13.83 7.84
C GLU A 253 -37.75 12.31 7.84
N TYR A 254 -36.51 11.81 7.90
CA TYR A 254 -36.20 10.40 7.96
C TYR A 254 -35.52 10.04 9.29
N PRO A 255 -35.74 8.84 9.84
CA PRO A 255 -35.12 8.42 11.11
C PRO A 255 -33.59 8.26 11.02
N ASP A 256 -33.09 7.82 9.86
CA ASP A 256 -31.68 7.59 9.55
C ASP A 256 -31.47 7.49 8.03
N VAL A 257 -30.20 7.42 7.60
CA VAL A 257 -29.80 7.37 6.18
C VAL A 257 -30.27 6.08 5.50
N GLU A 258 -30.19 4.94 6.18
CA GLU A 258 -30.58 3.66 5.61
C GLU A 258 -32.08 3.62 5.30
N ARG A 259 -32.93 3.96 6.26
CA ARG A 259 -34.39 4.00 6.05
C ARG A 259 -34.78 5.01 4.97
N ALA A 260 -34.10 6.16 4.91
CA ALA A 260 -34.32 7.13 3.84
C ALA A 260 -33.99 6.53 2.47
N TYR A 261 -32.84 5.86 2.34
CA TYR A 261 -32.41 5.21 1.11
C TYR A 261 -33.38 4.10 0.68
N LEU A 262 -33.82 3.25 1.62
CA LEU A 262 -34.77 2.18 1.37
C LEU A 262 -36.15 2.72 0.96
N ALA A 263 -36.66 3.76 1.61
CA ALA A 263 -37.92 4.39 1.23
C ALA A 263 -37.84 4.99 -0.18
N LEU A 264 -36.75 5.70 -0.51
CA LEU A 264 -36.55 6.29 -1.83
C LEU A 264 -36.31 5.25 -2.95
N SER A 265 -36.06 3.99 -2.59
CA SER A 265 -35.82 2.90 -3.56
C SER A 265 -37.08 2.37 -4.22
N THR A 266 -38.28 2.74 -3.72
CA THR A 266 -39.57 2.32 -4.25
C THR A 266 -40.44 3.53 -4.60
N ASP A 267 -41.34 3.38 -5.58
CA ASP A 267 -42.34 4.40 -5.94
C ASP A 267 -43.70 4.15 -5.24
N ASP A 268 -43.83 3.10 -4.44
CA ASP A 268 -45.06 2.75 -3.70
C ASP A 268 -45.11 3.52 -2.36
N GLU A 269 -45.96 4.53 -2.27
CA GLU A 269 -46.15 5.36 -1.07
C GLU A 269 -46.51 4.55 0.18
N THR A 270 -47.29 3.47 0.03
CA THR A 270 -47.67 2.62 1.17
C THR A 270 -46.45 1.91 1.73
N ARG A 271 -45.56 1.44 0.84
CA ARG A 271 -44.29 0.81 1.24
C ARG A 271 -43.30 1.81 1.79
N GLN A 272 -43.22 3.02 1.21
CA GLN A 272 -42.41 4.09 1.78
C GLN A 272 -42.80 4.32 3.24
N GLN A 273 -44.09 4.51 3.52
CA GLN A 273 -44.58 4.67 4.89
C GLN A 273 -44.27 3.46 5.77
N ALA A 274 -44.43 2.23 5.25
CA ALA A 274 -44.12 1.01 6.00
C ALA A 274 -42.62 0.86 6.33
N VAL A 275 -41.72 1.27 5.43
CA VAL A 275 -40.27 1.29 5.67
C VAL A 275 -39.92 2.31 6.76
N LEU A 276 -40.55 3.49 6.73
CA LEU A 276 -40.32 4.55 7.72
C LEU A 276 -40.90 4.21 9.09
N ALA A 277 -42.02 3.49 9.14
CA ALA A 277 -42.67 3.04 10.37
C ALA A 277 -42.07 1.76 10.96
N ALA A 278 -41.08 1.14 10.30
CA ALA A 278 -40.51 -0.13 10.73
C ALA A 278 -39.71 0.00 12.04
N GLU A 279 -39.95 -0.94 12.97
CA GLU A 279 -39.37 -0.96 14.31
C GLU A 279 -37.83 -0.90 14.32
N ASN A 280 -37.19 -1.57 13.37
CA ASN A 280 -35.74 -1.60 13.21
C ASN A 280 -35.32 -1.66 11.73
N ASN A 281 -34.03 -1.46 11.47
CA ASN A 281 -33.47 -1.46 10.11
C ASN A 281 -33.62 -2.82 9.41
N TYR A 282 -33.62 -3.92 10.15
CA TYR A 282 -33.87 -5.25 9.57
C TYR A 282 -35.30 -5.36 9.01
N ALA A 283 -36.31 -4.92 9.76
CA ALA A 283 -37.69 -4.88 9.30
C ALA A 283 -37.88 -3.90 8.13
N ALA A 284 -37.22 -2.74 8.16
CA ALA A 284 -37.23 -1.77 7.07
C ALA A 284 -36.69 -2.38 5.76
N ARG A 285 -35.55 -3.07 5.82
CA ARG A 285 -34.95 -3.76 4.67
C ARG A 285 -35.87 -4.82 4.09
N ARG A 286 -36.41 -5.71 4.94
CA ARG A 286 -37.33 -6.77 4.49
C ARG A 286 -38.56 -6.23 3.78
N THR A 287 -39.10 -5.11 4.26
CA THR A 287 -40.25 -4.44 3.63
C THR A 287 -39.89 -3.88 2.25
N ALA A 288 -38.71 -3.27 2.12
CA ALA A 288 -38.23 -2.72 0.85
C ALA A 288 -37.91 -3.82 -0.18
N GLU A 289 -37.29 -4.92 0.24
CA GLU A 289 -36.93 -6.06 -0.63
C GLU A 289 -38.14 -6.83 -1.18
N ALA A 290 -39.29 -6.71 -0.54
CA ALA A 290 -40.53 -7.34 -0.98
C ALA A 290 -41.16 -6.66 -2.22
N ALA A 291 -40.49 -5.68 -2.84
CA ALA A 291 -40.91 -5.00 -4.06
C ALA A 291 -39.73 -4.82 -5.02
N PRO A 292 -40.00 -4.75 -6.34
CA PRO A 292 -38.97 -4.33 -7.28
C PRO A 292 -38.56 -2.87 -7.00
N PRO A 293 -37.27 -2.53 -7.21
CA PRO A 293 -36.83 -1.16 -7.09
C PRO A 293 -37.48 -0.29 -8.17
N ARG A 294 -37.61 1.00 -7.88
CA ARG A 294 -38.12 1.99 -8.82
C ARG A 294 -37.33 2.01 -10.14
N PRO A 295 -37.97 2.33 -11.28
CA PRO A 295 -37.27 2.48 -12.55
C PRO A 295 -36.09 3.46 -12.43
N GLY A 296 -34.94 3.09 -12.99
CA GLY A 296 -33.71 3.91 -12.95
C GLY A 296 -32.91 3.85 -11.64
N TRP A 297 -33.38 3.14 -10.61
CA TRP A 297 -32.71 3.08 -9.30
C TRP A 297 -31.25 2.64 -9.37
N GLY A 298 -30.93 1.65 -10.20
CA GLY A 298 -29.57 1.11 -10.32
C GLY A 298 -28.52 2.17 -10.68
N GLN A 299 -28.91 3.20 -11.44
CA GLN A 299 -28.05 4.33 -11.80
C GLN A 299 -28.12 5.47 -10.76
N ALA A 300 -29.30 5.71 -10.20
CA ALA A 300 -29.52 6.82 -9.26
C ALA A 300 -29.02 6.55 -7.83
N ARG A 301 -28.95 5.29 -7.40
CA ARG A 301 -28.69 4.89 -6.00
C ARG A 301 -27.44 5.53 -5.38
N LEU A 302 -26.37 5.71 -6.16
CA LEU A 302 -25.12 6.27 -5.66
C LEU A 302 -25.29 7.76 -5.31
N ALA A 303 -25.96 8.51 -6.19
CA ALA A 303 -26.25 9.91 -5.97
C ALA A 303 -27.22 10.11 -4.80
N VAL A 304 -28.25 9.25 -4.70
CA VAL A 304 -29.21 9.30 -3.58
C VAL A 304 -28.53 9.02 -2.25
N MET A 305 -27.69 7.99 -2.16
CA MET A 305 -26.93 7.71 -0.94
C MET A 305 -26.01 8.88 -0.56
N ALA A 306 -25.29 9.44 -1.53
CA ALA A 306 -24.41 10.58 -1.31
C ALA A 306 -25.17 11.82 -0.79
N GLU A 307 -26.35 12.11 -1.34
CA GLU A 307 -27.23 13.20 -0.89
C GLU A 307 -27.64 13.01 0.58
N LEU A 308 -28.11 11.82 0.94
CA LEU A 308 -28.57 11.50 2.29
C LEU A 308 -27.42 11.54 3.31
N MET A 309 -26.26 10.99 2.96
CA MET A 309 -25.08 11.04 3.81
C MET A 309 -24.59 12.47 4.01
N ARG A 310 -24.58 13.31 2.95
CA ARG A 310 -24.28 14.75 3.10
C ARG A 310 -25.26 15.45 4.04
N ALA A 311 -26.55 15.12 3.95
CA ALA A 311 -27.56 15.66 4.86
C ALA A 311 -27.26 15.27 6.32
N LYS A 312 -26.90 14.01 6.58
CA LYS A 312 -26.47 13.53 7.91
C LYS A 312 -25.32 14.38 8.46
N TYR A 313 -24.22 14.50 7.74
CA TYR A 313 -23.05 15.20 8.29
C TYR A 313 -23.22 16.73 8.33
N ALA A 314 -24.02 17.31 7.44
CA ALA A 314 -24.34 18.74 7.49
C ALA A 314 -25.28 19.11 8.67
N GLN A 315 -26.19 18.20 9.06
CA GLN A 315 -27.17 18.45 10.12
C GLN A 315 -26.68 18.00 11.50
N HIS A 316 -25.64 17.18 11.57
CA HIS A 316 -25.08 16.63 12.82
C HIS A 316 -23.59 16.95 12.97
N PRO A 317 -23.22 18.14 13.47
CA PRO A 317 -21.82 18.58 13.57
C PRO A 317 -20.93 17.62 14.36
N ALA A 318 -21.41 17.02 15.45
CA ALA A 318 -20.64 16.05 16.22
C ALA A 318 -20.25 14.79 15.39
N LEU A 319 -21.12 14.36 14.46
CA LEU A 319 -20.80 13.26 13.54
C LEU A 319 -19.85 13.70 12.44
N ALA A 320 -19.91 14.96 12.00
CA ALA A 320 -18.96 15.53 11.06
C ALA A 320 -17.55 15.61 11.68
N GLU A 321 -17.44 16.05 12.93
CA GLU A 321 -16.18 16.05 13.69
C GLU A 321 -15.62 14.64 13.86
N LEU A 322 -16.47 13.67 14.21
CA LEU A 322 -16.08 12.26 14.30
C LEU A 322 -15.61 11.68 12.96
N LEU A 323 -16.21 12.11 11.84
CA LEU A 323 -15.75 11.72 10.50
C LEU A 323 -14.41 12.39 10.16
N LEU A 324 -14.22 13.66 10.51
CA LEU A 324 -12.95 14.37 10.32
C LEU A 324 -11.83 13.76 11.17
N SER A 325 -12.14 13.25 12.37
CA SER A 325 -11.14 12.62 13.24
C SER A 325 -10.57 11.31 12.67
N THR A 326 -11.14 10.75 11.60
CA THR A 326 -10.54 9.60 10.91
C THR A 326 -9.31 9.98 10.09
N GLY A 327 -8.91 11.26 10.05
CA GLY A 327 -7.73 11.72 9.33
C GLY A 327 -7.85 11.40 7.85
N ASP A 328 -6.79 10.91 7.21
CA ASP A 328 -6.78 10.44 5.83
C ASP A 328 -7.07 8.95 5.67
N ALA A 329 -7.41 8.25 6.76
CA ALA A 329 -7.60 6.79 6.77
C ALA A 329 -8.60 6.32 5.71
N THR A 330 -8.29 5.16 5.11
CA THR A 330 -9.27 4.43 4.29
C THR A 330 -10.40 3.93 5.19
N ILE A 331 -11.64 4.19 4.81
CA ILE A 331 -12.83 3.76 5.56
C ILE A 331 -13.39 2.50 4.91
N LEU A 332 -13.26 1.37 5.61
CA LEU A 332 -13.76 0.09 5.18
C LEU A 332 -15.16 -0.16 5.75
N TYR A 333 -16.17 -0.11 4.90
CA TYR A 333 -17.56 -0.31 5.29
C TYR A 333 -17.97 -1.77 5.10
N SER A 334 -18.47 -2.42 6.14
CA SER A 334 -18.96 -3.80 6.05
C SER A 334 -20.47 -3.87 6.23
N THR A 335 -21.13 -4.58 5.31
CA THR A 335 -22.54 -5.02 5.38
C THR A 335 -22.67 -6.46 4.89
N ALA A 336 -23.57 -7.24 5.48
CA ALA A 336 -23.78 -8.64 5.11
C ALA A 336 -24.37 -8.81 3.69
N ASP A 337 -25.17 -7.85 3.21
CA ASP A 337 -26.11 -8.11 2.12
C ASP A 337 -25.79 -7.38 0.81
N SER A 338 -24.64 -6.69 0.72
CA SER A 338 -24.30 -5.91 -0.48
C SER A 338 -22.81 -5.85 -0.80
N TYR A 339 -22.38 -6.52 -1.87
CA TYR A 339 -21.05 -6.32 -2.44
C TYR A 339 -20.86 -4.91 -3.03
N TYR A 340 -21.93 -4.20 -3.38
CA TYR A 340 -21.80 -2.85 -3.94
C TYR A 340 -21.42 -1.83 -2.85
N TRP A 341 -22.04 -1.91 -1.68
CA TRP A 341 -21.78 -0.98 -0.57
C TRP A 341 -20.66 -1.44 0.36
N SER A 342 -20.45 -2.76 0.51
CA SER A 342 -19.48 -3.38 1.43
C SER A 342 -18.09 -3.56 0.82
N GLU A 343 -17.07 -3.69 1.68
CA GLU A 343 -15.70 -4.07 1.32
C GLU A 343 -15.61 -5.48 0.72
N GLY A 344 -16.48 -6.41 1.15
CA GLY A 344 -16.73 -7.72 0.50
C GLY A 344 -15.52 -8.55 0.04
N GLY A 345 -14.33 -8.36 0.59
CA GLY A 345 -13.09 -9.00 0.13
C GLY A 345 -12.73 -8.62 -1.31
N GLN A 346 -12.50 -9.61 -2.18
CA GLN A 346 -12.10 -9.34 -3.58
C GLN A 346 -13.23 -8.86 -4.49
N ARG A 347 -14.50 -8.93 -4.05
CA ARG A 347 -15.68 -8.58 -4.88
C ARG A 347 -16.40 -7.33 -4.41
N GLY A 348 -16.13 -6.85 -3.19
CA GLY A 348 -16.78 -5.66 -2.67
C GLY A 348 -16.23 -4.39 -3.30
N ARG A 349 -17.09 -3.40 -3.52
CA ARG A 349 -16.70 -2.10 -4.11
C ARG A 349 -16.52 -1.01 -3.06
N ASN A 350 -16.92 -1.25 -1.82
CA ASN A 350 -16.81 -0.32 -0.69
C ASN A 350 -17.36 1.09 -1.00
N TRP A 351 -18.45 1.21 -1.77
CA TRP A 351 -18.95 2.55 -2.14
C TRP A 351 -19.39 3.37 -0.93
N ALA A 352 -19.87 2.74 0.15
CA ALA A 352 -20.23 3.46 1.37
C ALA A 352 -19.00 4.09 2.03
N GLY A 353 -17.90 3.34 2.16
CA GLY A 353 -16.62 3.86 2.66
C GLY A 353 -16.06 5.01 1.81
N ARG A 354 -16.07 4.84 0.49
CA ARG A 354 -15.63 5.89 -0.46
C ARG A 354 -16.49 7.16 -0.39
N LEU A 355 -17.79 7.03 -0.16
CA LEU A 355 -18.67 8.18 0.05
C LEU A 355 -18.37 8.89 1.38
N LEU A 356 -18.04 8.15 2.45
CA LEU A 356 -17.59 8.74 3.71
C LEU A 356 -16.28 9.52 3.52
N GLU A 357 -15.31 8.96 2.79
CA GLU A 357 -14.05 9.63 2.45
C GLU A 357 -14.28 10.89 1.60
N LEU A 358 -15.17 10.83 0.61
CA LEU A 358 -15.54 11.99 -0.19
C LEU A 358 -16.16 13.09 0.69
N ILE A 359 -17.13 12.75 1.54
CA ILE A 359 -17.80 13.72 2.41
C ILE A 359 -16.83 14.28 3.45
N ARG A 360 -15.91 13.47 3.98
CA ARG A 360 -14.81 13.93 4.83
C ARG A 360 -13.96 14.99 4.12
N GLY A 361 -13.61 14.76 2.86
CA GLY A 361 -12.90 15.73 2.02
C GLY A 361 -13.69 17.01 1.80
N GLU A 362 -15.00 16.91 1.54
CA GLU A 362 -15.89 18.07 1.41
C GLU A 362 -15.92 18.90 2.70
N LEU A 363 -16.08 18.26 3.87
CA LEU A 363 -16.08 18.93 5.17
C LEU A 363 -14.73 19.59 5.49
N ALA A 364 -13.62 18.91 5.20
CA ALA A 364 -12.28 19.46 5.40
C ALA A 364 -12.04 20.69 4.50
N ALA A 365 -12.49 20.65 3.24
CA ALA A 365 -12.42 21.77 2.33
C ALA A 365 -13.28 22.95 2.78
N GLU A 366 -14.48 22.70 3.33
CA GLU A 366 -15.33 23.73 3.93
C GLU A 366 -14.66 24.36 5.16
N ALA A 367 -14.09 23.55 6.07
CA ALA A 367 -13.37 24.02 7.25
C ALA A 367 -12.13 24.86 6.90
N ALA A 368 -11.45 24.52 5.80
CA ALA A 368 -10.29 25.26 5.29
C ALA A 368 -10.66 26.48 4.42
N GLY A 369 -11.94 26.71 4.13
CA GLY A 369 -12.39 27.81 3.27
C GLY A 369 -12.06 27.64 1.78
N ILE A 370 -11.79 26.41 1.33
CA ILE A 370 -11.46 26.04 -0.05
C ILE A 370 -12.74 25.63 -0.82
N GLY A 371 -13.76 25.17 -0.11
CA GLY A 371 -15.03 24.72 -0.68
C GLY A 371 -15.89 25.84 -1.28
N PRO A 372 -16.81 25.52 -2.20
CA PRO A 372 -17.75 26.51 -2.72
C PRO A 372 -18.57 27.08 -1.56
N THR A 373 -18.57 28.41 -1.39
CA THR A 373 -19.49 29.08 -0.48
C THR A 373 -20.91 28.62 -0.80
N ARG A 374 -21.51 27.83 0.10
CA ARG A 374 -22.94 27.51 0.06
C ARG A 374 -23.68 28.82 0.27
N SER A 375 -23.90 29.58 -0.81
CA SER A 375 -24.87 30.66 -0.77
C SER A 375 -26.19 29.98 -0.44
N ALA A 376 -26.72 30.25 0.75
CA ALA A 376 -28.13 30.07 1.03
C ALA A 376 -28.87 30.76 -0.12
N ARG A 377 -29.42 29.97 -1.05
CA ARG A 377 -30.38 30.49 -2.01
C ARG A 377 -31.77 30.30 -1.41
N PRO A 378 -32.61 31.34 -1.54
CA PRO A 378 -33.83 31.54 -0.77
C PRO A 378 -34.93 30.51 -1.06
#